data_AF-A0A9D8P3T7-F1
#
_entry.id   AF-A0A9D8P3T7-F1
#
_cell.length_a   1.000
_cell.length_b   1.000
_cell.length_c   1.000
_cell.angle_alpha   90.00
_cell.angle_beta   90.00
_cell.angle_gamma   90.00
#
_symmetry.space_group_name_H-M   'P 1'
#
loop_
_entity.id
_entity.type
_entity.pdbx_description
1 polymer ?
#
loop_
_entity_poly.entity_id
_entity_poly.type
_entity_poly.pdbx_seq_one_letter_code
_entity_poly.pdbx_strand_id
1 'polypeptide(L)'
;MKMKWIIIVFSLLFICGPSFGATLNLRATWTANTEPDMREYRLYRTDGTRTLIGTIAHPTTSYNFTITVPDNSSGTLTFVLTAVDTNNNQSADSTPASYNYNLDTIPPGVPRNLSVQNQ
;
A
#
# COMPACT_ATOMS: atom_id res chain seq x y z
N MET A 1 -38.52 -4.68 49.26
CA MET A 1 -38.16 -3.94 48.03
C MET A 1 -37.01 -4.68 47.35
N LYS A 2 -37.20 -5.12 46.10
CA LYS A 2 -36.17 -5.87 45.32
C LYS A 2 -35.28 -4.87 44.57
N MET A 3 -34.00 -4.81 44.91
CA MET A 3 -33.01 -3.97 44.20
C MET A 3 -32.58 -4.68 42.92
N LYS A 4 -32.90 -4.10 41.75
CA LYS A 4 -32.42 -4.57 40.45
C LYS A 4 -30.96 -4.12 40.26
N TRP A 5 -30.07 -5.08 40.02
CA TRP A 5 -28.70 -4.80 39.63
C TRP A 5 -28.66 -4.39 38.15
N ILE A 6 -28.17 -3.19 37.87
CA ILE A 6 -27.87 -2.74 36.52
C ILE A 6 -26.42 -3.14 36.23
N ILE A 7 -26.23 -4.09 35.33
CA ILE A 7 -24.91 -4.43 34.79
C ILE A 7 -24.60 -3.38 33.72
N ILE A 8 -23.67 -2.48 34.02
CA ILE A 8 -23.09 -1.57 33.02
C ILE A 8 -22.06 -2.38 32.24
N VAL A 9 -22.38 -2.76 31.01
CA VAL A 9 -21.41 -3.31 30.06
C VAL A 9 -20.51 -2.14 29.63
N PHE A 10 -19.29 -2.11 30.13
CA PHE A 10 -18.24 -1.22 29.64
C PHE A 10 -17.87 -1.72 28.25
N SER A 11 -18.44 -1.14 27.19
CA SER A 11 -17.98 -1.45 25.85
C SER A 11 -16.52 -1.02 25.76
N LEU A 12 -15.64 -1.97 25.45
CA LEU A 12 -14.26 -1.68 25.12
C LEU A 12 -14.31 -0.86 23.81
N LEU A 13 -14.25 0.45 23.93
CA LEU A 13 -13.97 1.31 22.79
C LEU A 13 -12.56 0.90 22.33
N PHE A 14 -12.47 0.12 21.26
CA PHE A 14 -11.23 -0.07 20.53
C PHE A 14 -10.88 1.29 19.96
N ILE A 15 -10.13 2.08 20.72
CA ILE A 15 -9.53 3.32 20.24
C ILE A 15 -8.51 2.85 19.21
N CYS A 16 -8.89 2.91 17.94
CA CYS A 16 -7.98 2.83 16.82
C CYS A 16 -6.93 3.92 17.06
N GLY A 17 -5.77 3.54 17.60
CA GLY A 17 -4.64 4.46 17.68
C GLY A 17 -4.34 4.95 16.26
N PRO A 18 -3.91 6.20 16.07
CA PRO A 18 -3.45 6.64 14.76
C PRO A 18 -2.45 5.62 14.20
N SER A 19 -2.84 4.96 13.11
CA SER A 19 -1.91 4.16 12.32
C SER A 19 -0.99 5.16 11.63
N PHE A 20 0.17 5.40 12.23
CA PHE A 20 1.26 6.01 11.49
C PHE A 20 1.64 5.04 10.36
N GLY A 21 1.74 5.57 9.16
CA GLY A 21 1.96 4.80 7.96
C GLY A 21 3.27 5.22 7.30
N ALA A 22 4.10 4.24 6.98
CA ALA A 22 5.28 4.44 6.18
C ALA A 22 4.90 4.69 4.73
N THR A 23 5.59 5.65 4.10
CA THR A 23 5.40 5.96 2.69
C THR A 23 6.44 5.23 1.86
N LEU A 24 5.97 4.38 0.94
CA LEU A 24 6.78 3.74 -0.08
C LEU A 24 6.75 4.58 -1.35
N ASN A 25 7.93 4.92 -1.88
CA ASN A 25 8.07 5.58 -3.19
C ASN A 25 8.31 4.49 -4.24
N LEU A 26 7.33 4.26 -5.11
CA LEU A 26 7.33 3.17 -6.09
C LEU A 26 7.31 3.72 -7.51
N ARG A 27 7.81 2.91 -8.44
CA ARG A 27 7.79 3.20 -9.88
C ARG A 27 7.26 1.99 -10.64
N ALA A 28 6.20 2.21 -11.42
CA ALA A 28 5.73 1.24 -12.41
C ALA A 28 6.38 1.54 -13.76
N THR A 29 6.74 0.49 -14.49
CA THR A 29 7.24 0.57 -15.88
C THR A 29 6.61 -0.55 -16.70
N TRP A 30 6.28 -0.27 -17.95
CA TRP A 30 5.67 -1.25 -18.86
C TRP A 30 6.12 -1.03 -20.31
N THR A 31 5.80 -1.97 -21.18
CA THR A 31 5.98 -1.81 -22.64
C THR A 31 4.79 -1.06 -23.22
N ALA A 32 5.04 -0.08 -24.09
CA ALA A 32 3.97 0.68 -24.75
C ALA A 32 3.10 -0.22 -25.64
N ASN A 33 1.80 0.07 -25.62
CA ASN A 33 0.80 -0.39 -26.57
C ASN A 33 1.01 0.35 -27.90
N THR A 34 0.67 -0.32 -29.00
CA THR A 34 0.96 0.13 -30.37
C THR A 34 -0.29 0.43 -31.18
N GLU A 35 -1.47 0.27 -30.57
CA GLU A 35 -2.76 0.58 -31.16
C GLU A 35 -2.81 2.07 -31.58
N PRO A 36 -3.23 2.41 -32.81
CA PRO A 36 -3.21 3.81 -33.28
C PRO A 36 -4.16 4.75 -32.53
N ASP A 37 -5.21 4.20 -31.92
CA ASP A 37 -6.27 4.89 -31.17
C ASP A 37 -6.04 4.86 -29.66
N MET A 38 -4.83 4.53 -29.21
CA MET A 38 -4.47 4.54 -27.79
C MET A 38 -4.50 5.96 -27.20
N ARG A 39 -5.09 6.11 -26.00
CA ARG A 39 -5.15 7.40 -25.29
C ARG A 39 -4.38 7.41 -23.98
N GLU A 40 -4.67 6.48 -23.09
CA GLU A 40 -4.12 6.49 -21.73
C GLU A 40 -4.02 5.09 -21.11
N TYR A 41 -3.22 4.99 -20.06
CA TYR A 41 -3.18 3.87 -19.14
C TYR A 41 -3.83 4.23 -17.82
N ARG A 42 -4.38 3.23 -17.13
CA ARG A 42 -4.85 3.35 -15.75
C ARG A 42 -4.18 2.31 -14.88
N LEU A 43 -3.49 2.77 -13.84
CA LEU A 43 -2.80 1.93 -12.87
C LEU A 43 -3.71 1.68 -11.67
N TYR A 44 -3.88 0.43 -11.28
CA TYR A 44 -4.70 0.04 -10.14
C TYR A 44 -3.87 -0.72 -9.11
N ARG A 45 -4.19 -0.53 -7.84
CA ARG A 45 -3.78 -1.40 -6.74
C ARG A 45 -4.88 -2.43 -6.46
N THR A 46 -4.51 -3.69 -6.28
CA THR A 46 -5.41 -4.86 -6.24
C THR A 46 -5.12 -5.87 -5.13
N ASP A 47 -4.19 -5.61 -4.20
CA ASP A 47 -4.02 -6.39 -2.96
C ASP A 47 -5.14 -6.17 -1.91
N GLY A 48 -6.22 -5.50 -2.29
CA GLY A 48 -7.42 -5.25 -1.51
C GLY A 48 -8.54 -4.77 -2.42
N THR A 49 -9.31 -3.77 -2.01
CA THR A 49 -10.27 -3.11 -2.91
C THR A 49 -9.53 -2.49 -4.10
N ARG A 50 -9.94 -2.84 -5.33
CA ARG A 50 -9.35 -2.30 -6.56
C ARG A 50 -9.47 -0.78 -6.57
N THR A 51 -8.32 -0.10 -6.51
CA THR A 51 -8.24 1.35 -6.36
C THR A 51 -7.40 1.94 -7.48
N LEU A 52 -7.92 2.97 -8.15
CA LEU A 52 -7.16 3.70 -9.18
C LEU A 52 -6.05 4.52 -8.50
N ILE A 53 -4.80 4.28 -8.91
CA ILE A 53 -3.62 4.99 -8.43
C ILE A 53 -3.27 6.17 -9.34
N GLY A 54 -3.50 6.03 -10.65
CA GLY A 54 -3.22 7.10 -11.60
C GLY A 54 -3.66 6.81 -13.02
N THR A 55 -3.81 7.88 -13.79
CA THR A 55 -4.07 7.86 -15.23
C THR A 55 -2.85 8.46 -15.94
N ILE A 56 -2.34 7.79 -16.96
CA ILE A 56 -1.07 8.10 -17.61
C ILE A 56 -1.30 8.22 -19.12
N ALA A 57 -1.02 9.38 -19.70
CA ALA A 57 -1.17 9.58 -21.15
C ALA A 57 -0.19 8.73 -21.95
N HIS A 58 -0.69 8.09 -23.02
CA HIS A 58 0.17 7.46 -24.03
C HIS A 58 1.03 8.54 -24.74
N PRO A 59 2.30 8.27 -25.10
CA PRO A 59 3.02 6.99 -25.06
C PRO A 59 3.84 6.78 -23.78
N THR A 60 3.53 7.48 -22.67
CA THR A 60 4.31 7.34 -21.43
C THR A 60 4.25 5.91 -20.90
N THR A 61 5.41 5.36 -20.56
CA THR A 61 5.58 3.95 -20.13
C THR A 61 6.10 3.81 -18.70
N SER A 62 6.05 4.88 -17.91
CA SER A 62 6.38 4.80 -16.49
C SER A 62 5.57 5.78 -15.65
N TYR A 63 5.37 5.43 -14.38
CA TYR A 63 4.63 6.25 -13.43
C TYR A 63 5.25 6.10 -12.04
N ASN A 64 5.60 7.23 -11.42
CA ASN A 64 6.04 7.29 -10.03
C ASN A 64 4.83 7.57 -9.14
N PHE A 65 4.70 6.84 -8.04
CA PHE A 65 3.58 6.96 -7.11
C PHE A 65 3.99 6.56 -5.70
N THR A 66 3.18 6.96 -4.73
CA THR A 66 3.39 6.65 -3.32
C THR A 66 2.32 5.73 -2.79
N ILE A 67 2.69 4.78 -1.95
CA ILE A 67 1.76 3.93 -1.21
C ILE A 67 2.07 4.05 0.28
N THR A 68 1.04 4.30 1.07
CA THR A 68 1.14 4.23 2.53
C THR A 68 0.83 2.80 2.98
N VAL A 69 1.72 2.23 3.79
CA VAL A 69 1.55 0.95 4.48
C VAL A 69 1.72 1.15 5.98
N PRO A 70 1.22 0.26 6.85
CA PRO A 70 1.46 0.39 8.28
C PRO A 70 2.95 0.41 8.61
N ASP A 71 3.35 1.20 9.62
CA ASP A 71 4.70 1.11 10.17
C ASP A 71 4.96 -0.29 10.76
N ASN A 72 6.23 -0.70 10.79
CA ASN A 72 6.64 -1.99 11.37
C ASN A 72 5.89 -3.20 10.80
N SER A 73 5.65 -3.18 9.50
CA SER A 73 4.88 -4.22 8.83
C SER A 73 5.58 -4.77 7.59
N SER A 74 5.18 -5.97 7.20
CA SER A 74 5.62 -6.64 5.99
C SER A 74 4.41 -7.15 5.22
N GLY A 75 4.51 -7.16 3.89
CA GLY A 75 3.45 -7.69 3.04
C GLY A 75 3.77 -7.60 1.57
N THR A 76 2.77 -7.90 0.75
CA THR A 76 2.85 -7.85 -0.71
C THR A 76 1.78 -6.92 -1.24
N LEU A 77 2.20 -5.92 -2.02
CA LEU A 77 1.32 -5.06 -2.79
C LEU A 77 1.15 -5.65 -4.19
N THR A 78 -0.04 -5.54 -4.77
CA THR A 78 -0.33 -6.05 -6.12
C THR A 78 -0.92 -4.94 -6.97
N PHE A 79 -0.47 -4.84 -8.22
CA PHE A 79 -0.90 -3.81 -9.16
C PHE A 79 -1.21 -4.40 -10.54
N VAL A 80 -2.15 -3.77 -11.24
CA VAL A 80 -2.49 -4.10 -12.64
C VAL A 80 -2.63 -2.80 -13.44
N LEU A 81 -2.43 -2.91 -14.75
CA LEU A 81 -2.57 -1.81 -15.69
C LEU A 81 -3.66 -2.14 -16.71
N THR A 82 -4.43 -1.14 -17.14
CA THR A 82 -5.32 -1.26 -18.31
C THR A 82 -5.01 -0.17 -19.33
N ALA A 83 -5.18 -0.46 -20.61
CA ALA A 83 -5.18 0.53 -21.68
C ALA A 83 -6.59 1.10 -21.89
N VAL A 84 -6.69 2.35 -22.33
CA VAL A 84 -7.93 3.01 -22.72
C VAL A 84 -7.73 3.73 -24.06
N ASP A 85 -8.62 3.48 -25.01
CA ASP A 85 -8.59 4.09 -26.35
C ASP A 85 -9.27 5.48 -26.39
N THR A 86 -9.23 6.15 -27.54
CA THR A 86 -9.88 7.45 -27.76
C THR A 86 -11.41 7.40 -27.64
N ASN A 87 -12.01 6.22 -27.79
CA ASN A 87 -13.45 5.97 -27.68
C ASN A 87 -13.90 5.62 -26.24
N ASN A 88 -12.97 5.60 -25.28
CA ASN A 88 -13.17 5.19 -23.88
C ASN A 88 -13.37 3.68 -23.66
N ASN A 89 -13.00 2.82 -24.61
CA ASN A 89 -12.97 1.39 -24.36
C ASN A 89 -11.74 1.07 -23.52
N GLN A 90 -11.97 0.41 -22.38
CA GLN A 90 -10.92 -0.02 -21.46
C GLN A 90 -10.62 -1.51 -21.67
N SER A 91 -9.34 -1.86 -21.75
CA SER A 91 -8.89 -3.25 -21.87
C SER A 91 -9.17 -4.06 -20.59
N ALA A 92 -8.98 -5.38 -20.69
CA ALA A 92 -8.78 -6.22 -19.51
C ALA A 92 -7.52 -5.79 -18.73
N ASP A 93 -7.44 -6.24 -17.47
CA ASP A 93 -6.26 -6.05 -16.62
C ASP A 93 -5.03 -6.76 -17.23
N SER A 94 -3.86 -6.12 -17.09
CA SER A 94 -2.57 -6.75 -17.38
C SER A 94 -2.31 -7.95 -16.47
N THR A 95 -1.23 -8.68 -16.75
CA THR A 95 -0.65 -9.57 -15.73
C THR A 95 -0.34 -8.76 -14.46
N PRO A 96 -0.68 -9.27 -13.25
CA PRO A 96 -0.39 -8.56 -12.01
C PRO A 96 1.12 -8.44 -11.76
N ALA A 97 1.54 -7.27 -11.30
CA ALA A 97 2.87 -7.01 -10.78
C ALA A 97 2.82 -6.92 -9.24
N SER A 98 3.79 -7.51 -8.56
CA SER A 98 3.87 -7.53 -7.09
C SER A 98 5.08 -6.76 -6.57
N TYR A 99 4.91 -6.12 -5.42
CA TYR A 99 6.00 -5.50 -4.65
C TYR A 99 5.96 -6.00 -3.20
N ASN A 100 7.00 -6.72 -2.78
CA ASN A 100 7.15 -7.15 -1.40
C ASN A 100 7.85 -6.06 -0.59
N TYR A 101 7.33 -5.75 0.59
CA TYR A 101 7.95 -4.82 1.53
C TYR A 101 8.13 -5.47 2.90
N ASN A 102 9.17 -5.03 3.59
CA ASN A 102 9.42 -5.36 4.99
C ASN A 102 10.00 -4.11 5.64
N LEU A 103 9.24 -3.50 6.53
CA LEU A 103 9.62 -2.28 7.22
C LEU A 103 9.84 -2.62 8.69
N ASP A 104 11.09 -2.47 9.13
CA ASP A 104 11.46 -2.52 10.53
C ASP A 104 12.00 -1.14 10.92
N THR A 105 11.27 -0.45 11.79
CA THR A 105 11.66 0.83 12.35
C THR A 105 11.94 0.74 13.84
N ILE A 106 11.96 -0.47 14.42
CA ILE A 106 12.25 -0.71 15.84
C ILE A 106 13.77 -0.80 16.02
N PRO A 107 14.41 0.14 16.74
CA PRO A 107 15.84 0.05 17.02
C PRO A 107 16.17 -1.17 17.89
N PRO A 108 17.38 -1.73 17.79
CA PRO A 108 17.85 -2.75 18.73
C PRO A 108 17.78 -2.26 20.18
N GLY A 109 17.55 -3.20 21.11
CA GLY A 109 17.63 -2.90 22.53
C GLY A 109 19.02 -2.43 22.95
N VAL A 110 19.10 -1.63 24.02
CA VAL A 110 20.38 -1.15 24.56
C VAL A 110 21.28 -2.32 24.99
N PRO A 111 22.60 -2.26 24.73
CA PRO A 111 23.54 -3.26 25.24
C PRO A 111 23.48 -3.35 26.78
N ARG A 112 23.64 -4.57 27.31
CA ARG A 112 23.71 -4.84 28.75
C ARG A 112 25.10 -5.36 29.11
N ASN A 113 25.51 -5.18 30.38
CA ASN A 113 26.76 -5.69 30.95
C ASN A 113 28.05 -5.17 30.30
N LEU A 114 28.09 -3.89 29.92
CA LEU A 114 29.33 -3.24 29.50
C LEU A 114 30.33 -3.21 30.68
N SER A 115 31.55 -3.71 30.45
CA SER A 115 32.66 -3.68 31.41
C SER A 115 33.95 -3.25 30.70
N VAL A 116 34.80 -2.47 31.39
CA VAL A 116 36.08 -1.96 30.89
C VAL A 116 37.18 -2.37 31.88
N GLN A 117 38.30 -2.89 31.36
CA GLN A 117 39.46 -3.32 32.15
C GLN A 117 40.73 -2.70 31.55
N ASN A 118 41.74 -2.43 32.38
CA ASN A 118 43.06 -2.01 31.89
C ASN A 118 43.69 -3.13 31.06
N GLN A 119 44.44 -2.76 30.02
CA GLN A 119 45.25 -3.69 29.22
C GLN A 119 46.45 -4.22 30.00
#